data_AF-A0A2S4KXH2-F1
#
_entry.id   AF-A0A2S4KXH2-F1
#
_cell.length_a   1.000
_cell.length_b   1.000
_cell.length_c   1.000
_cell.angle_alpha   90.00
_cell.angle_beta   90.00
_cell.angle_gamma   90.00
#
_symmetry.space_group_name_H-M   'P 1'
#
loop_
_entity.id
_entity.type
_entity.pdbx_description
1 polymer ?
#
loop_
_entity_poly.entity_id
_entity_poly.type
_entity_poly.pdbx_seq_one_letter_code
_entity_poly.pdbx_strand_id
1 'polypeptide(L)'
;MNSRRRSKSRKGVIRMDPNCAICNAPATLACDCEAKGLEMAVRQAEERMMRSIYSDIRSWVRAHAQDYVLEYFRLLAERRKNAHTTHLDQISAHAFYHYNAPPHPNQIADAQATLKRGIDEDWQASVQRYPEVLEYYYGLVELTLPADDEPAVKDPPLSALNGHHRKATRRAGADGAT
;
A
#
# COMPACT_ATOMS: atom_id res chain seq x y z
N MET A 1 67.81 -14.70 -43.61
CA MET A 1 66.67 -13.88 -43.14
C MET A 1 65.79 -14.74 -42.24
N ASN A 2 65.91 -14.61 -40.91
CA ASN A 2 65.21 -15.45 -39.93
C ASN A 2 64.09 -14.64 -39.26
N SER A 3 62.84 -14.84 -39.68
CA SER A 3 61.66 -14.22 -39.06
C SER A 3 61.08 -15.15 -37.99
N ARG A 4 61.45 -14.93 -36.73
CA ARG A 4 60.85 -15.61 -35.57
C ARG A 4 59.45 -15.04 -35.33
N ARG A 5 58.40 -15.75 -35.76
CA ARG A 5 57.02 -15.49 -35.33
C ARG A 5 56.90 -15.78 -33.84
N ARG A 6 56.88 -14.72 -33.04
CA ARG A 6 56.63 -14.76 -31.60
C ARG A 6 55.16 -15.08 -31.35
N SER A 7 54.84 -16.34 -31.02
CA SER A 7 53.50 -16.73 -30.59
C SER A 7 53.20 -16.05 -29.24
N LYS A 8 52.32 -15.04 -29.25
CA LYS A 8 51.79 -14.45 -28.01
C LYS A 8 50.93 -15.51 -27.32
N SER A 9 51.41 -16.07 -26.20
CA SER A 9 50.60 -16.94 -25.36
C SER A 9 49.40 -16.13 -24.84
N ARG A 10 48.18 -16.56 -25.16
CA ARG A 10 46.98 -16.00 -24.54
C ARG A 10 47.09 -16.25 -23.03
N LYS A 11 47.15 -15.20 -22.23
CA LYS A 11 47.09 -15.30 -20.77
C LYS A 11 45.76 -15.99 -20.42
N GLY A 12 45.83 -17.18 -19.84
CA GLY A 12 44.65 -17.86 -19.32
C GLY A 12 44.05 -17.01 -18.22
N VAL A 13 42.77 -16.66 -18.38
CA VAL A 13 42.00 -16.02 -17.30
C VAL A 13 41.74 -17.10 -16.27
N ILE A 14 42.38 -17.00 -15.11
CA ILE A 14 42.08 -17.88 -13.97
C ILE A 14 40.69 -17.48 -13.46
N ARG A 15 39.71 -18.37 -13.61
CA ARG A 15 38.42 -18.26 -12.93
C ARG A 15 38.50 -19.12 -11.67
N MET A 16 38.43 -18.49 -10.51
CA MET A 16 38.23 -19.19 -9.23
C MET A 16 36.87 -18.75 -8.70
N ASP A 17 35.89 -19.65 -8.77
CA ASP A 17 34.57 -19.41 -8.20
C ASP A 17 34.62 -19.59 -6.67
N PRO A 18 33.95 -18.73 -5.89
CA PRO A 18 33.95 -18.86 -4.45
C PRO A 18 33.16 -20.10 -4.00
N ASN A 19 33.53 -20.65 -2.85
CA ASN A 19 32.67 -21.59 -2.14
C ASN A 19 31.46 -20.84 -1.56
N CYS A 20 30.37 -21.56 -1.32
CA CYS A 20 29.18 -21.02 -0.66
C CYS A 20 29.54 -20.40 0.70
N ALA A 21 29.18 -19.13 0.94
CA ALA A 21 29.49 -18.39 2.15
C ALA A 21 28.79 -18.91 3.42
N ILE A 22 27.81 -19.83 3.27
CA ILE A 22 27.03 -20.39 4.38
C ILE A 22 27.49 -21.81 4.71
N CYS A 23 27.60 -22.70 3.71
CA CYS A 23 27.95 -24.11 3.93
C CYS A 23 29.36 -24.49 3.48
N ASN A 24 30.12 -23.57 2.87
CA ASN A 24 31.45 -23.77 2.30
C ASN A 24 31.55 -24.82 1.18
N ALA A 25 30.43 -25.26 0.61
CA ALA A 25 30.42 -26.15 -0.53
C ALA A 25 31.02 -25.48 -1.78
N PRO A 26 31.73 -26.23 -2.66
CA PRO A 26 32.28 -25.68 -3.89
C PRO A 26 31.17 -25.24 -4.85
N ALA A 27 31.46 -24.22 -5.66
CA ALA A 27 30.52 -23.68 -6.65
C ALA A 27 29.93 -24.75 -7.59
N THR A 28 30.69 -25.80 -7.89
CA THR A 28 30.26 -26.94 -8.71
C THR A 28 29.08 -27.73 -8.13
N LEU A 29 28.86 -27.64 -6.81
CA LEU A 29 27.74 -28.30 -6.14
C LEU A 29 26.42 -27.52 -6.34
N ALA A 30 26.49 -26.22 -6.66
CA ALA A 30 25.34 -25.36 -6.91
C ALA A 30 24.24 -25.45 -5.81
N CYS A 31 24.64 -25.45 -4.54
CA CYS A 31 23.70 -25.43 -3.41
C CYS A 31 22.92 -24.10 -3.35
N ASP A 32 21.77 -24.08 -2.67
CA ASP A 32 20.84 -22.95 -2.64
C ASP A 32 20.91 -22.10 -1.34
N CYS A 33 21.90 -22.34 -0.49
CA CYS A 33 21.96 -21.71 0.84
C CYS A 33 21.99 -20.17 0.76
N GLU A 34 22.83 -19.58 -0.09
CA GLU A 34 22.96 -18.12 -0.22
C GLU A 34 21.68 -17.48 -0.77
N ALA A 35 21.04 -18.13 -1.74
CA ALA A 35 19.77 -17.67 -2.30
C ALA A 35 18.65 -17.68 -1.24
N LYS A 36 18.54 -18.77 -0.47
CA LYS A 36 17.59 -18.85 0.67
C LYS A 36 17.90 -17.81 1.74
N GLY A 37 19.18 -17.60 2.05
CA GLY A 37 19.62 -16.58 3.00
C GLY A 37 19.20 -15.18 2.57
N LEU A 38 19.36 -14.86 1.28
CA LEU A 38 18.91 -13.59 0.70
C LEU A 38 17.39 -13.44 0.78
N GLU A 39 16.63 -14.47 0.40
CA GLU A 39 15.16 -14.45 0.47
C GLU A 39 14.66 -14.17 1.89
N MET A 40 15.26 -14.82 2.90
CA MET A 40 14.95 -14.56 4.31
C MET A 40 15.31 -13.13 4.72
N ALA A 41 16.45 -12.61 4.29
CA ALA A 41 16.88 -11.25 4.59
C ALA A 41 15.94 -10.19 3.96
N VAL A 42 15.48 -10.43 2.73
CA VAL A 42 14.48 -9.59 2.05
C VAL A 42 13.17 -9.57 2.83
N ARG A 43 12.64 -10.74 3.21
CA ARG A 43 11.41 -10.83 4.00
C ARG A 43 11.50 -10.08 5.33
N GLN A 44 12.65 -10.19 6.02
CA GLN A 44 12.88 -9.44 7.26
C GLN A 44 12.98 -7.93 7.03
N ALA A 45 13.61 -7.51 5.93
CA ALA A 45 13.67 -6.10 5.57
C ALA A 45 12.28 -5.54 5.22
N GLU A 46 11.48 -6.28 4.45
CA GLU A 46 10.11 -5.93 4.11
C GLU A 46 9.26 -5.75 5.37
N GLU A 47 9.29 -6.72 6.29
CA GLU A 47 8.51 -6.63 7.54
C GLU A 47 8.91 -5.41 8.38
N ARG A 48 10.20 -5.09 8.46
CA ARG A 48 10.66 -3.93 9.24
C ARG A 48 10.34 -2.60 8.57
N MET A 49 10.50 -2.51 7.24
CA MET A 49 10.42 -1.25 6.52
C MET A 49 9.02 -0.93 6.00
N MET A 50 8.27 -1.94 5.52
CA MET A 50 6.96 -1.73 4.90
C MET A 50 5.81 -1.76 5.91
N ARG A 51 6.00 -2.31 7.12
CA ARG A 51 4.94 -2.44 8.12
C ARG A 51 4.30 -1.11 8.51
N SER A 52 5.09 -0.05 8.71
CA SER A 52 4.55 1.28 8.99
C SER A 52 3.76 1.82 7.81
N ILE A 53 4.31 1.70 6.60
CA ILE A 53 3.66 2.13 5.35
C ILE A 53 2.29 1.47 5.18
N TYR A 54 2.21 0.13 5.32
CA TYR A 54 0.93 -0.59 5.25
C TYR A 54 -0.05 -0.18 6.36
N SER A 55 0.44 0.16 7.55
CA SER A 55 -0.38 0.65 8.65
C SER A 55 -0.98 2.03 8.34
N ASP A 56 -0.18 2.92 7.78
CA ASP A 56 -0.58 4.28 7.42
C ASP A 56 -1.61 4.25 6.29
N ILE A 57 -1.34 3.45 5.24
CA ILE A 57 -2.27 3.22 4.14
C ILE A 57 -3.61 2.68 4.68
N ARG A 58 -3.59 1.62 5.50
CA ARG A 58 -4.82 1.04 6.06
C ARG A 58 -5.61 2.05 6.88
N SER A 59 -4.91 2.84 7.71
CA SER A 59 -5.55 3.84 8.57
C SER A 59 -6.19 4.95 7.73
N TRP A 60 -5.48 5.43 6.71
CA TRP A 60 -5.97 6.43 5.78
C TRP A 60 -7.20 5.92 5.00
N VAL A 61 -7.11 4.75 4.36
CA VAL A 61 -8.23 4.16 3.61
C VAL A 61 -9.44 3.94 4.50
N ARG A 62 -9.25 3.38 5.71
CA ARG A 62 -10.36 3.14 6.65
C ARG A 62 -11.09 4.43 7.01
N ALA A 63 -10.35 5.50 7.32
CA ALA A 63 -10.95 6.78 7.69
C ALA A 63 -11.82 7.34 6.55
N HIS A 64 -11.28 7.39 5.34
CA HIS A 64 -12.00 7.95 4.18
C HIS A 64 -13.20 7.08 3.76
N ALA A 65 -13.05 5.75 3.79
CA ALA A 65 -14.15 4.84 3.50
C ALA A 65 -15.28 4.98 4.54
N GLN A 66 -14.92 5.12 5.82
CA GLN A 66 -15.89 5.34 6.89
C GLN A 66 -16.63 6.66 6.70
N ASP A 67 -15.92 7.76 6.45
CA ASP A 67 -16.52 9.08 6.24
C ASP A 67 -17.49 9.07 5.06
N TYR A 68 -17.09 8.45 3.95
CA TYR A 68 -17.94 8.33 2.77
C TYR A 68 -19.23 7.54 3.05
N VAL A 69 -19.13 6.37 3.68
CA VAL A 69 -20.31 5.53 3.98
C VAL A 69 -21.24 6.21 4.98
N LEU A 70 -20.69 6.88 5.99
CA LEU A 70 -21.49 7.63 6.96
C LEU A 70 -22.21 8.80 6.32
N GLU A 71 -21.54 9.54 5.43
CA GLU A 71 -22.16 10.66 4.73
C GLU A 71 -23.26 10.19 3.78
N TYR A 72 -23.01 9.12 3.03
CA TYR A 72 -24.02 8.49 2.18
C TYR A 72 -25.25 8.06 2.98
N PHE A 73 -25.06 7.41 4.13
CA PHE A 73 -26.14 7.04 5.03
C PHE A 73 -26.93 8.26 5.53
N ARG A 74 -26.23 9.33 5.95
CA ARG A 74 -26.89 10.56 6.42
C ARG A 74 -27.85 11.12 5.37
N LEU A 75 -27.44 11.19 4.11
CA LEU A 75 -28.30 11.69 3.03
C LEU A 75 -29.59 10.85 2.89
N LEU A 76 -29.49 9.53 2.98
CA LEU A 76 -30.65 8.64 2.89
C LEU A 76 -31.56 8.77 4.12
N ALA A 77 -30.98 8.76 5.31
CA ALA A 77 -31.70 8.90 6.57
C ALA A 77 -32.44 10.24 6.66
N GLU A 78 -31.81 11.34 6.26
CA GLU A 78 -32.46 12.66 6.22
C GLU A 78 -33.63 12.71 5.24
N ARG A 79 -33.48 12.11 4.05
CA ARG A 79 -34.59 11.98 3.10
C ARG A 79 -35.78 11.22 3.71
N ARG A 80 -35.53 10.11 4.41
CA ARG A 80 -36.57 9.33 5.08
C ARG A 80 -37.23 10.08 6.24
N LYS A 81 -36.45 10.79 7.05
CA LYS A 81 -36.98 11.65 8.13
C LYS A 81 -37.91 12.71 7.57
N ASN A 82 -37.52 13.40 6.49
CA ASN A 82 -38.37 14.42 5.86
C ASN A 82 -39.68 13.83 5.30
N ALA A 83 -39.61 12.67 4.66
CA ALA A 83 -40.81 11.96 4.19
C ALA A 83 -41.71 11.52 5.36
N HIS A 84 -41.12 11.08 6.49
CA HIS A 84 -41.85 10.71 7.68
C HIS A 84 -42.56 11.89 8.33
N THR A 85 -41.91 13.05 8.45
CA THR A 85 -42.55 14.29 8.94
C THR A 85 -43.78 14.63 8.09
N THR A 86 -43.63 14.62 6.77
CA THR A 86 -44.76 14.89 5.85
C THR A 86 -45.90 13.88 6.03
N HIS A 87 -45.58 12.60 6.25
CA HIS A 87 -46.58 11.56 6.49
C HIS A 87 -47.32 11.76 7.82
N LEU A 88 -46.62 12.16 8.89
CA LEU A 88 -47.25 12.48 10.17
C LEU A 88 -48.19 13.68 10.07
N ASP A 89 -47.81 14.71 9.31
CA ASP A 89 -48.67 15.87 9.04
C ASP A 89 -49.95 15.46 8.32
N GLN A 90 -49.86 14.55 7.34
CA GLN A 90 -51.01 14.01 6.61
C GLN A 90 -51.94 13.19 7.51
N ILE A 91 -51.39 12.30 8.34
CA ILE A 91 -52.16 11.53 9.34
C ILE A 91 -52.89 12.49 10.28
N SER A 92 -52.20 13.54 10.74
CA SER A 92 -52.76 14.55 11.65
C SER A 92 -53.89 15.34 11.00
N ALA A 93 -53.70 15.82 9.77
CA ALA A 93 -54.72 16.55 9.03
C ALA A 93 -55.96 15.67 8.76
N HIS A 94 -55.76 14.41 8.36
CA HIS A 94 -56.85 13.47 8.11
C HIS A 94 -57.65 13.17 9.37
N ALA A 95 -56.97 12.88 10.49
CA ALA A 95 -57.63 12.62 11.76
C ALA A 95 -58.47 13.82 12.23
N PHE A 96 -57.91 15.03 12.12
CA PHE A 96 -58.59 16.26 12.48
C PHE A 96 -59.80 16.52 11.57
N TYR A 97 -59.67 16.37 10.25
CA TYR A 97 -60.76 16.63 9.30
C TYR A 97 -61.96 15.70 9.48
N HIS A 98 -61.73 14.40 9.68
CA HIS A 98 -62.81 13.41 9.76
C HIS A 98 -63.38 13.20 11.15
N TYR A 99 -62.55 13.32 12.19
CA TYR A 99 -62.93 12.96 13.56
C TYR A 99 -62.83 14.11 14.54
N ASN A 100 -62.36 15.30 14.11
CA ASN A 100 -62.09 16.47 14.97
C ASN A 100 -61.29 16.11 16.23
N ALA A 101 -60.37 15.16 16.06
CA ALA A 101 -59.60 14.53 17.12
C ALA A 101 -58.15 14.32 16.67
N PRO A 102 -57.20 14.21 17.60
CA PRO A 102 -55.82 13.85 17.26
C PRO A 102 -55.75 12.43 16.66
N PRO A 103 -54.66 12.11 15.93
CA PRO A 103 -54.42 10.75 15.43
C PRO A 103 -54.44 9.69 16.52
N HIS A 104 -54.91 8.50 16.17
CA HIS A 104 -54.87 7.38 17.09
C HIS A 104 -53.41 6.99 17.41
N PRO A 105 -53.04 6.75 18.69
CA PRO A 105 -51.67 6.44 19.07
C PRO A 105 -51.02 5.30 18.27
N ASN A 106 -51.78 4.25 17.96
CA ASN A 106 -51.28 3.13 17.15
C ASN A 106 -50.83 3.57 15.74
N GLN A 107 -51.51 4.54 15.10
CA GLN A 107 -51.12 5.02 13.77
C GLN A 107 -49.76 5.72 13.83
N ILE A 108 -49.52 6.49 14.90
CA ILE A 108 -48.22 7.15 15.12
C ILE A 108 -47.14 6.09 15.40
N ALA A 109 -47.44 5.10 16.24
CA ALA A 109 -46.51 4.01 16.56
C ALA A 109 -46.13 3.21 15.31
N ASP A 110 -47.09 2.88 14.46
CA ASP A 110 -46.87 2.16 13.19
C ASP A 110 -46.03 2.99 12.22
N ALA A 111 -46.28 4.30 12.12
CA ALA A 111 -45.48 5.21 11.31
C ALA A 111 -44.03 5.29 11.81
N GLN A 112 -43.81 5.34 13.13
CA GLN A 112 -42.48 5.34 13.75
C GLN A 112 -41.74 4.03 13.53
N ALA A 113 -42.42 2.89 13.69
CA ALA A 113 -41.85 1.57 13.43
C ALA A 113 -41.43 1.43 11.96
N THR A 114 -42.22 1.99 11.04
CA THR A 114 -41.92 2.00 9.60
C THR A 114 -40.69 2.87 9.30
N LEU A 115 -40.58 4.06 9.89
CA LEU A 115 -39.38 4.89 9.75
C LEU A 115 -38.14 4.14 10.26
N LYS A 116 -38.21 3.52 11.43
CA LYS A 116 -37.10 2.78 12.02
C LYS A 116 -36.59 1.67 11.09
N ARG A 117 -37.50 0.83 10.58
CA ARG A 117 -37.14 -0.22 9.61
C ARG A 117 -36.47 0.34 8.37
N GLY A 118 -37.00 1.44 7.84
CA GLY A 118 -36.41 2.10 6.67
C GLY A 118 -35.00 2.65 6.93
N ILE A 119 -34.75 3.23 8.11
CA ILE A 119 -33.41 3.70 8.51
C ILE A 119 -32.45 2.50 8.67
N ASP A 120 -32.93 1.38 9.21
CA ASP A 120 -32.11 0.16 9.33
C ASP A 120 -31.72 -0.40 7.96
N GLU A 121 -32.66 -0.40 7.00
CA GLU A 121 -32.41 -0.79 5.62
C GLU A 121 -31.39 0.14 4.92
N ASP A 122 -31.50 1.47 5.12
CA ASP A 122 -30.50 2.44 4.61
C ASP A 122 -29.11 2.17 5.17
N TRP A 123 -29.03 1.88 6.46
CA TRP A 123 -27.76 1.58 7.11
C TRP A 123 -27.15 0.31 6.52
N GLN A 124 -27.95 -0.76 6.40
CA GLN A 124 -27.52 -2.01 5.80
C GLN A 124 -27.01 -1.80 4.36
N ALA A 125 -27.77 -1.07 3.53
CA ALA A 125 -27.39 -0.77 2.16
C ALA A 125 -26.10 0.06 2.09
N SER A 126 -25.90 1.00 3.02
CA SER A 126 -24.70 1.83 3.09
C SER A 126 -23.46 1.00 3.42
N VAL A 127 -23.56 0.10 4.41
CA VAL A 127 -22.47 -0.81 4.83
C VAL A 127 -22.10 -1.81 3.73
N GLN A 128 -23.09 -2.27 2.95
CA GLN A 128 -22.84 -3.20 1.83
C GLN A 128 -21.92 -2.62 0.74
N ARG A 129 -21.70 -1.30 0.72
CA ARG A 129 -20.81 -0.61 -0.24
C ARG A 129 -19.34 -0.62 0.16
N TYR A 130 -18.99 -1.17 1.32
CA TYR A 130 -17.59 -1.18 1.75
C TYR A 130 -16.62 -1.79 0.73
N PRO A 131 -16.93 -2.92 0.04
CA PRO A 131 -16.00 -3.49 -0.92
C PRO A 131 -15.56 -2.51 -2.02
N GLU A 132 -16.51 -1.87 -2.71
CA GLU A 132 -16.20 -0.96 -3.81
C GLU A 132 -15.57 0.35 -3.33
N VAL A 133 -16.02 0.85 -2.16
CA VAL A 133 -15.45 2.06 -1.55
C VAL A 133 -14.00 1.83 -1.13
N LEU A 134 -13.71 0.68 -0.51
CA LEU A 134 -12.35 0.30 -0.13
C LEU A 134 -11.47 0.13 -1.37
N GLU A 135 -11.96 -0.56 -2.40
CA GLU A 135 -11.24 -0.73 -3.67
C GLU A 135 -10.88 0.62 -4.30
N TYR A 136 -11.82 1.56 -4.35
CA TYR A 136 -11.56 2.92 -4.84
C TYR A 136 -10.44 3.61 -4.06
N TYR A 137 -10.53 3.67 -2.73
CA TYR A 137 -9.52 4.36 -1.91
C TYR A 137 -8.16 3.67 -1.90
N TYR A 138 -8.12 2.33 -1.93
CA TYR A 138 -6.87 1.61 -2.13
C TYR A 138 -6.27 1.88 -3.52
N GLY A 139 -7.09 2.02 -4.56
CA GLY A 139 -6.65 2.36 -5.92
C GLY A 139 -6.07 3.75 -6.07
N LEU A 140 -6.32 4.67 -5.13
CA LEU A 140 -5.68 6.00 -5.09
C LEU A 140 -4.27 5.98 -4.53
N VAL A 141 -3.85 4.88 -3.89
CA VAL A 141 -2.52 4.77 -3.29
C VAL A 141 -1.50 4.46 -4.38
N GLU A 142 -0.57 5.37 -4.60
CA GLU A 142 0.51 5.21 -5.57
C GLU A 142 1.86 5.01 -4.86
N LEU A 143 2.60 3.98 -5.27
CA LEU A 143 3.98 3.74 -4.85
C LEU A 143 4.89 3.89 -6.06
N THR A 144 5.76 4.89 -6.02
CA THR A 144 6.77 5.11 -7.06
C THR A 144 8.13 4.61 -6.58
N LEU A 145 8.83 3.88 -7.46
CA LEU A 145 10.18 3.42 -7.22
C LEU A 145 11.15 4.37 -7.92
N PRO A 146 12.33 4.65 -7.33
CA PRO A 146 13.36 5.42 -8.01
C PRO A 146 13.86 4.66 -9.25
N ALA A 147 14.27 5.40 -10.28
CA ALA A 147 14.85 4.82 -11.49
C ALA A 147 16.25 4.25 -11.23
N ASP A 148 16.62 3.23 -12.01
CA ASP A 148 17.93 2.54 -11.87
C ASP A 148 19.14 3.47 -12.05
N ASP A 149 18.95 4.58 -12.76
CA ASP A 149 20.03 5.52 -13.06
C ASP A 149 20.22 6.62 -12.01
N GLU A 150 19.31 6.72 -11.03
CA GLU A 150 19.37 7.70 -9.96
C GLU A 150 20.62 7.53 -9.07
N PRO A 151 21.30 8.63 -8.66
CA PRO A 151 22.50 8.55 -7.83
C PRO A 151 22.29 7.79 -6.51
N ALA A 152 21.10 7.90 -5.90
CA ALA A 152 20.76 7.21 -4.66
C ALA A 152 20.73 5.68 -4.82
N VAL A 153 20.42 5.17 -6.03
CA VAL A 153 20.42 3.74 -6.35
C VAL A 153 21.83 3.26 -6.71
N LYS A 154 22.59 4.07 -7.47
CA LYS A 154 23.94 3.71 -7.93
C LYS A 154 25.03 3.81 -6.87
N ASP A 155 24.97 4.83 -6.02
CA ASP A 155 25.95 5.08 -4.95
C ASP A 155 25.24 5.18 -3.60
N PRO A 156 24.66 4.06 -3.11
CA PRO A 156 23.95 4.06 -1.85
C PRO A 156 24.95 4.36 -0.72
N PRO A 157 24.59 5.16 0.30
CA PRO A 157 25.48 5.55 1.40
C PRO A 157 25.67 4.40 2.41
N LEU A 158 26.07 3.22 1.93
CA LEU A 158 26.39 2.05 2.71
C LEU A 158 27.91 1.98 2.82
N SER A 159 28.43 2.09 4.05
CA SER A 159 29.84 2.32 4.39
C SER A 159 30.89 1.40 3.72
N ALA A 160 30.48 0.28 3.13
CA ALA A 160 31.37 -0.66 2.45
C ALA A 160 31.77 -0.25 1.01
N LEU A 161 30.92 0.49 0.29
CA LEU A 161 31.16 0.82 -1.14
C LEU A 161 31.90 2.16 -1.31
N ASN A 162 31.61 3.14 -0.45
CA ASN A 162 32.14 4.52 -0.57
C ASN A 162 33.64 4.63 -0.23
N GLY A 163 34.24 3.58 0.33
CA GLY A 163 35.68 3.52 0.66
C GLY A 163 36.61 3.33 -0.54
N HIS A 164 36.11 2.83 -1.67
CA HIS A 164 36.94 2.50 -2.83
C HIS A 164 37.17 3.70 -3.78
N HIS A 165 36.23 4.65 -3.85
CA HIS A 165 36.37 5.83 -4.72
C HIS A 165 37.41 6.84 -4.24
N ARG A 166 37.74 6.89 -2.94
CA ARG A 166 38.66 7.90 -2.39
C ARG A 166 40.15 7.61 -2.62
N LYS A 167 40.53 6.42 -3.12
CA LYS A 167 41.94 6.01 -3.23
C LYS A 167 42.58 6.18 -4.62
N ALA A 168 41.79 6.45 -5.67
CA ALA A 168 42.33 6.59 -7.03
C ALA A 168 43.00 7.96 -7.30
N THR A 169 42.59 9.02 -6.60
CA THR A 169 43.05 10.40 -6.91
C THR A 169 44.38 10.79 -6.25
N ARG A 170 44.91 10.00 -5.31
CA ARG A 170 46.16 10.37 -4.57
C ARG A 170 47.47 9.85 -5.18
N ARG A 171 47.43 9.19 -6.35
CA ARG A 171 48.66 8.66 -7.02
C ARG A 171 49.03 9.34 -8.34
N ALA A 172 48.37 10.44 -8.71
CA ALA A 172 48.67 11.19 -9.94
C ALA A 172 49.38 12.55 -9.67
N GLY A 173 50.11 12.67 -8.55
CA GLY A 173 50.75 13.92 -8.14
C GLY A 173 52.07 13.70 -7.43
N ALA A 174 52.95 12.87 -7.99
CA ALA A 174 54.35 12.79 -7.60
C ALA A 174 55.14 12.20 -8.77
N ASP A 175 55.47 13.05 -9.76
CA ASP A 175 56.68 12.93 -10.58
C ASP A 175 56.81 14.14 -11.52
N GLY A 176 57.96 14.82 -11.46
CA GLY A 176 58.31 16.02 -12.24
C GLY A 176 58.97 17.08 -11.35
N ALA A 177 60.17 16.88 -10.80
CA ALA A 177 61.48 16.96 -11.46
C ALA A 177 61.91 18.40 -11.84
N THR A 178 63.06 18.77 -11.25
CA THR A 178 64.06 19.81 -11.58
C THR A 178 63.70 21.29 -11.43
#